data_AF-A0A8G1UP91-F1
#
_entry.id   AF-A0A8G1UP91-F1
#
_cell.length_a   1.000
_cell.length_b   1.000
_cell.length_c   1.000
_cell.angle_alpha   90.00
_cell.angle_beta   90.00
_cell.angle_gamma   90.00
#
_symmetry.space_group_name_H-M   'P 1'
#
loop_
_entity.id
_entity.type
_entity.pdbx_description
1 polymer ?
#
loop_
_entity_poly.entity_id
_entity_poly.type
_entity_poly.pdbx_seq_one_letter_code
_entity_poly.pdbx_strand_id
1 'polypeptide(L)'
;MQPAQTDPRGPRSAAVLTTLVLAAALITGSRLLLAVQAAVFAAGALGGHRYAPYGLLYRALVRPRLGPPAELEDARPPRFAQGVGPAFTLLAVLAAPAGLGPLATALTAPALGAASLNAAFDYCLGCEFHLLLHRARARPPEGAGVTDRARSGDHRGETPVAAAACRDFAALPPRPGYHRTGRMARGK
;
A
#
# COMPACT_ATOMS: atom_id res chain seq x y z
N MET A 1 18.78 -1.04 9.25
CA MET A 1 18.32 -0.08 8.23
C MET A 1 16.91 0.35 8.59
N GLN A 2 16.73 1.55 9.16
CA GLN A 2 15.41 2.08 9.55
C GLN A 2 14.51 2.09 8.30
N PRO A 3 13.25 1.62 8.38
CA PRO A 3 12.32 1.75 7.27
C PRO A 3 12.16 3.22 6.90
N ALA A 4 12.46 3.55 5.64
CA ALA A 4 12.23 4.88 5.12
C ALA A 4 10.76 5.25 5.36
N GLN A 5 10.52 6.44 5.90
CA GLN A 5 9.18 6.94 6.18
C GLN A 5 8.69 7.77 4.99
N THR A 6 7.40 7.65 4.66
CA THR A 6 6.76 8.38 3.56
C THR A 6 5.51 9.10 4.03
N ASP A 7 5.27 10.29 3.46
CA ASP A 7 4.04 11.05 3.66
C ASP A 7 2.89 10.39 2.87
N PRO A 8 1.80 9.95 3.53
CA PRO A 8 0.67 9.30 2.87
C PRO A 8 -0.06 10.20 1.86
N ARG A 9 0.03 11.53 2.00
CA ARG A 9 -0.60 12.49 1.08
C ARG A 9 -0.03 12.41 -0.34
N GLY A 10 1.22 11.97 -0.48
CA GLY A 10 1.88 11.77 -1.77
C GLY A 10 1.19 10.70 -2.62
N PRO A 11 1.17 9.42 -2.17
CA PRO A 11 0.44 8.35 -2.84
C PRO A 11 -1.03 8.66 -3.15
N ARG A 12 -1.74 9.36 -2.25
CA ARG A 12 -3.14 9.76 -2.43
C ARG A 12 -3.31 10.75 -3.59
N SER A 13 -2.48 11.79 -3.63
CA SER A 13 -2.52 12.76 -4.75
C SER A 13 -2.22 12.11 -6.11
N ALA A 14 -1.29 11.14 -6.15
CA ALA A 14 -1.00 10.37 -7.35
C ALA A 14 -2.18 9.48 -7.76
N ALA A 15 -2.92 8.92 -6.79
CA ALA A 15 -4.12 8.13 -7.06
C ALA A 15 -5.23 8.97 -7.70
N VAL A 16 -5.47 10.20 -7.21
CA VAL A 16 -6.43 11.13 -7.82
C VAL A 16 -6.10 11.37 -9.29
N LEU A 17 -4.84 11.72 -9.60
CA LEU A 17 -4.40 11.96 -10.98
C LEU A 17 -4.57 10.71 -11.86
N THR A 18 -4.18 9.56 -11.33
CA THR A 18 -4.32 8.27 -12.01
C THR A 18 -5.78 7.97 -12.33
N THR A 19 -6.68 8.13 -11.37
CA THR A 19 -8.12 7.92 -11.56
C THR A 19 -8.67 8.79 -12.67
N LEU A 20 -8.31 10.09 -12.67
CA LEU A 20 -8.76 11.02 -13.71
C LEU A 20 -8.26 10.60 -15.10
N VAL A 21 -6.98 10.25 -15.23
CA VAL A 21 -6.38 9.86 -16.52
C VAL A 21 -6.96 8.54 -17.02
N LEU A 22 -7.09 7.52 -16.17
CA LEU A 22 -7.66 6.22 -16.55
C LEU A 22 -9.16 6.32 -16.89
N ALA A 23 -9.93 7.11 -16.13
CA ALA A 23 -11.33 7.36 -16.46
C ALA A 23 -11.46 8.08 -17.80
N ALA A 24 -10.66 9.12 -18.05
CA ALA A 24 -10.62 9.82 -19.34
C ALA A 24 -10.23 8.87 -20.49
N ALA A 25 -9.23 8.01 -20.28
CA ALA A 25 -8.81 7.02 -21.27
C ALA A 25 -9.95 6.06 -21.65
N LEU A 26 -10.71 5.58 -20.67
CA LEU A 26 -11.83 4.67 -20.90
C LEU A 26 -13.03 5.36 -21.56
N ILE A 27 -13.41 6.56 -21.10
CA ILE A 27 -14.53 7.32 -21.67
C ILE A 27 -14.26 7.69 -23.13
N THR A 28 -13.02 8.11 -23.44
CA THR A 28 -12.64 8.53 -24.79
C THR A 28 -12.18 7.38 -25.69
N GLY A 29 -11.93 6.19 -25.12
CA GLY A 29 -11.27 5.09 -25.83
C GLY A 29 -9.83 5.40 -26.27
N SER A 30 -9.19 6.42 -25.68
CA SER A 30 -7.89 6.91 -26.13
C SER A 30 -6.74 5.99 -25.71
N ARG A 31 -6.23 5.26 -26.70
CA ARG A 31 -5.01 4.43 -26.57
C ARG A 31 -3.78 5.26 -26.19
N LEU A 32 -3.73 6.53 -26.62
CA LEU A 32 -2.65 7.44 -26.29
C LEU A 32 -2.64 7.79 -24.80
N LEU A 33 -3.79 8.13 -24.22
CA LEU A 33 -3.91 8.41 -22.78
C LEU A 33 -3.50 7.20 -21.94
N LEU A 34 -3.93 6.00 -22.34
CA LEU A 34 -3.55 4.76 -21.66
C LEU A 34 -2.03 4.50 -21.77
N ALA A 35 -1.44 4.73 -22.94
CA ALA A 35 0.00 4.60 -23.16
C ALA A 35 0.81 5.62 -22.32
N VAL A 36 0.37 6.87 -22.26
CA VAL A 36 1.00 7.91 -21.41
C VAL A 36 0.93 7.52 -19.94
N GLN A 37 -0.22 7.04 -19.44
CA GLN A 37 -0.35 6.59 -18.06
C GLN A 37 0.55 5.38 -17.76
N ALA A 38 0.65 4.44 -18.69
CA ALA A 38 1.57 3.31 -18.57
C ALA A 38 3.04 3.78 -18.55
N ALA A 39 3.41 4.77 -19.35
CA ALA A 39 4.75 5.36 -19.33
C ALA A 39 5.05 6.07 -18.00
N VAL A 40 4.10 6.82 -17.45
CA VAL A 40 4.23 7.45 -16.12
C VAL A 40 4.47 6.39 -15.04
N PHE A 41 3.72 5.30 -15.09
CA PHE A 41 3.88 4.18 -14.18
C PHE A 41 5.21 3.45 -14.36
N ALA A 42 5.63 3.20 -15.59
CA ALA A 42 6.93 2.61 -15.90
C ALA A 42 8.07 3.48 -15.39
N ALA A 43 8.00 4.80 -15.57
CA ALA A 43 8.99 5.74 -15.05
C ALA A 43 9.10 5.67 -13.53
N GLY A 44 7.98 5.58 -12.81
CA GLY A 44 7.97 5.40 -11.36
C GLY A 44 8.50 4.04 -10.90
N ALA A 45 8.18 2.97 -11.62
CA ALA A 45 8.62 1.61 -11.31
C ALA A 45 10.12 1.40 -11.56
N LEU A 46 10.64 1.91 -12.69
CA LEU A 46 12.02 1.74 -13.12
C LEU A 46 12.96 2.77 -12.51
N GLY A 47 12.57 4.05 -12.50
CA GLY A 47 13.36 5.12 -11.91
C GLY A 47 13.31 5.13 -10.38
N GLY A 48 12.33 4.44 -9.78
CA GLY A 48 12.12 4.37 -8.36
C GLY A 48 11.30 5.55 -7.81
N HIS A 49 10.80 5.38 -6.59
CA HIS A 49 9.82 6.29 -5.95
C HIS A 49 10.24 7.77 -5.94
N ARG A 50 11.55 8.05 -5.88
CA ARG A 50 12.09 9.42 -5.89
C ARG A 50 11.83 10.15 -7.21
N TYR A 51 11.64 9.43 -8.31
CA TYR A 51 11.45 9.99 -9.66
C TYR A 51 10.06 9.74 -10.24
N ALA A 52 9.13 9.19 -9.46
CA ALA A 52 7.74 9.03 -9.89
C ALA A 52 7.16 10.40 -10.29
N PRO A 53 6.65 10.57 -11.53
CA PRO A 53 6.24 11.88 -12.07
C PRO A 53 5.19 12.58 -11.20
N TYR A 54 4.16 11.85 -10.78
CA TYR A 54 3.13 12.40 -9.90
C TYR A 54 3.66 12.72 -8.49
N GLY A 55 4.66 11.96 -8.01
CA GLY A 55 5.33 12.26 -6.74
C GLY A 55 6.20 13.51 -6.81
N LEU A 56 6.80 13.81 -7.96
CA LEU A 56 7.49 15.08 -8.21
C LEU A 56 6.50 16.23 -8.25
N LEU A 57 5.38 16.07 -8.96
CA LEU A 57 4.32 17.07 -9.04
C LEU A 57 3.75 17.40 -7.65
N TYR A 58 3.48 16.38 -6.83
CA TYR A 58 3.05 16.54 -5.45
C TYR A 58 4.07 17.36 -4.63
N ARG A 59 5.36 16.99 -4.69
CA ARG A 59 6.41 17.68 -3.93
C ARG A 59 6.63 19.13 -4.38
N ALA A 60 6.45 19.41 -5.66
CA ALA A 60 6.67 20.73 -6.23
C ALA A 60 5.47 21.67 -6.03
N LEU A 61 4.23 21.19 -6.20
CA LEU A 61 3.05 22.06 -6.25
C LEU A 61 2.17 21.98 -5.01
N VAL A 62 2.03 20.79 -4.43
CA VAL A 62 1.05 20.52 -3.36
C VAL A 62 1.72 20.60 -2.00
N ARG A 63 2.86 19.92 -1.83
CA ARG A 63 3.60 19.83 -0.57
C ARG A 63 3.99 21.20 0.02
N PRO A 64 4.45 22.21 -0.75
CA PRO A 64 4.81 23.52 -0.18
C PRO A 64 3.61 24.30 0.37
N ARG A 65 2.39 23.96 -0.06
CA ARG A 65 1.14 24.61 0.36
C ARG A 65 0.50 23.92 1.57
N LEU A 66 1.08 22.82 2.03
CA LEU A 66 0.57 22.02 3.14
C LEU A 66 1.50 22.17 4.35
N GLY A 67 0.92 22.20 5.55
CA GLY A 67 1.68 22.10 6.78
C GLY A 67 2.37 20.74 6.94
N PRO A 68 3.20 20.56 7.99
CA PRO A 68 3.87 19.30 8.28
C PRO A 68 2.91 18.10 8.24
N PRO A 69 3.40 16.90 7.84
CA PRO A 69 2.56 15.71 7.82
C PRO A 69 2.22 15.36 9.27
N ALA A 70 0.94 15.08 9.54
CA ALA A 70 0.49 14.70 10.87
C ALA A 70 1.00 13.31 11.27
N GLU A 71 1.20 12.44 10.28
CA GLU A 71 1.68 11.07 10.46
C GLU A 71 2.56 10.68 9.27
N LEU A 72 3.53 9.81 9.53
CA LEU A 72 4.37 9.20 8.52
C LEU A 72 4.18 7.70 8.53
N GLU A 73 4.17 7.08 7.36
CA GLU A 73 3.95 5.65 7.19
C GLU A 73 5.23 4.95 6.70
N ASP A 74 5.38 3.66 7.01
CA ASP A 74 6.47 2.84 6.47
C ASP A 74 6.38 2.77 4.93
N ALA A 75 7.47 3.06 4.24
CA ALA A 75 7.52 3.03 2.78
C ALA A 75 7.53 1.61 2.17
N ARG A 76 7.71 0.54 2.95
CA ARG A 76 7.79 -0.83 2.40
C ARG A 76 6.49 -1.27 1.70
N PRO A 77 5.28 -1.17 2.30
CA PRO A 77 4.05 -1.55 1.62
C PRO A 77 3.74 -0.66 0.39
N PRO A 78 3.86 0.69 0.45
CA PRO A 78 3.66 1.55 -0.72
C PRO A 78 4.61 1.25 -1.90
N ARG A 79 5.86 0.85 -1.63
CA ARG A 79 6.79 0.43 -2.69
C ARG A 79 6.36 -0.85 -3.37
N PHE A 80 5.81 -1.81 -2.62
CA PHE A 80 5.23 -3.01 -3.18
C PHE A 80 4.02 -2.67 -4.06
N ALA A 81 3.08 -1.86 -3.54
CA ALA A 81 1.88 -1.46 -4.27
C ALA A 81 2.20 -0.72 -5.59
N GLN A 82 3.26 0.09 -5.59
CA GLN A 82 3.74 0.80 -6.78
C GLN A 82 4.24 -0.11 -7.89
N GLY A 83 4.59 -1.37 -7.64
CA GLY A 83 4.94 -2.32 -8.71
C GLY A 83 3.72 -3.01 -9.34
N VAL A 84 2.65 -3.20 -8.56
CA VAL A 84 1.48 -3.99 -8.97
C VAL A 84 0.62 -3.23 -9.99
N GLY A 85 0.30 -1.96 -9.71
CA GLY A 85 -0.50 -1.12 -10.61
C GLY A 85 0.07 -1.00 -12.02
N PRO A 86 1.37 -0.65 -12.19
CA PRO A 86 2.03 -0.60 -13.48
C PRO A 86 1.91 -1.89 -14.28
N ALA A 87 2.05 -3.05 -13.64
CA ALA A 87 1.99 -4.34 -14.32
C ALA A 87 0.64 -4.52 -15.05
N PHE A 88 -0.49 -4.23 -14.39
CA PHE A 88 -1.80 -4.29 -15.02
C PHE A 88 -1.95 -3.32 -16.20
N THR A 89 -1.55 -2.06 -16.03
CA THR A 89 -1.62 -1.07 -17.11
C THR A 89 -0.68 -1.37 -18.28
N LEU A 90 0.51 -1.92 -18.02
CA LEU A 90 1.43 -2.32 -19.08
C LEU A 90 0.86 -3.49 -19.87
N LEU A 91 0.29 -4.49 -19.19
CA LEU A 91 -0.41 -5.61 -19.85
C LEU A 91 -1.61 -5.10 -20.68
N ALA A 92 -2.37 -4.13 -20.16
CA ALA A 92 -3.48 -3.52 -20.90
C ALA A 92 -3.01 -2.82 -22.18
N VAL A 93 -1.90 -2.07 -22.11
CA VAL A 93 -1.30 -1.40 -23.26
C VAL A 93 -0.78 -2.41 -24.28
N LEU A 94 -0.21 -3.53 -23.86
CA LEU A 94 0.24 -4.59 -24.78
C LEU A 94 -0.93 -5.34 -25.43
N ALA A 95 -2.06 -5.50 -24.72
CA ALA A 95 -3.26 -6.12 -25.26
C ALA A 95 -4.02 -5.23 -26.26
N ALA A 96 -3.96 -3.91 -26.10
CA ALA A 96 -4.69 -2.94 -26.91
C ALA A 96 -4.38 -2.99 -28.43
N PRO A 97 -3.12 -3.06 -28.91
CA PRO A 97 -2.83 -3.15 -30.34
C PRO A 97 -3.13 -4.54 -30.94
N ALA A 98 -3.26 -5.59 -30.12
CA ALA A 98 -3.57 -6.95 -30.57
C ALA A 98 -5.04 -7.16 -30.96
N GLY A 99 -5.86 -6.10 -30.98
CA GLY A 99 -7.31 -6.17 -31.23
C GLY A 99 -8.12 -6.71 -30.04
N LEU A 100 -7.47 -6.96 -28.90
CA LEU A 100 -8.09 -7.50 -27.69
C LEU A 100 -8.67 -6.38 -26.81
N GLY A 101 -9.52 -5.53 -27.40
CA GLY A 101 -10.16 -4.41 -26.71
C GLY A 101 -10.83 -4.79 -25.37
N PRO A 102 -11.65 -5.86 -25.32
CA PRO A 102 -12.25 -6.32 -24.07
C PRO A 102 -11.23 -6.71 -23.00
N LEU A 103 -10.11 -7.32 -23.39
CA LEU A 103 -9.04 -7.69 -22.47
C LEU A 103 -8.31 -6.45 -21.92
N ALA A 104 -8.02 -5.47 -22.78
CA ALA A 104 -7.43 -4.20 -22.36
C ALA A 104 -8.34 -3.47 -21.35
N THR A 105 -9.66 -3.46 -21.58
CA THR A 105 -10.64 -2.91 -20.63
C THR A 105 -10.67 -3.71 -19.32
N ALA A 106 -10.71 -5.05 -19.41
CA ALA A 106 -10.71 -5.92 -18.23
C ALA A 106 -9.45 -5.77 -17.37
N LEU A 107 -8.30 -5.46 -17.98
CA LEU A 107 -7.05 -5.16 -17.26
C LEU A 107 -7.01 -3.74 -16.70
N THR A 108 -7.64 -2.77 -17.37
CA THR A 108 -7.65 -1.36 -16.94
C THR A 108 -8.65 -1.10 -15.82
N ALA A 109 -9.82 -1.75 -15.84
CA ALA A 109 -10.88 -1.59 -14.84
C ALA A 109 -10.42 -1.82 -13.38
N PRO A 110 -9.69 -2.91 -13.03
CA PRO A 110 -9.21 -3.09 -11.66
C PRO A 110 -8.17 -2.05 -11.26
N ALA A 111 -7.34 -1.56 -12.19
CA ALA A 111 -6.39 -0.48 -11.92
C ALA A 111 -7.12 0.84 -11.60
N LEU A 112 -8.18 1.16 -12.35
CA LEU A 112 -9.04 2.32 -12.08
C LEU A 112 -9.78 2.16 -10.73
N GLY A 113 -10.30 0.97 -10.44
CA GLY A 113 -10.94 0.66 -9.17
C GLY A 113 -10.00 0.88 -7.99
N ALA A 114 -8.81 0.27 -8.02
CA ALA A 114 -7.81 0.43 -6.97
C ALA A 114 -7.36 1.88 -6.79
N ALA A 115 -7.15 2.62 -7.88
CA ALA A 115 -6.82 4.04 -7.82
C ALA A 115 -7.94 4.86 -7.18
N SER A 116 -9.20 4.59 -7.55
CA SER A 116 -10.36 5.31 -7.03
C SER A 116 -10.62 5.03 -5.55
N LEU A 117 -10.43 3.78 -5.09
CA LEU A 117 -10.52 3.45 -3.67
C LEU A 117 -9.47 4.21 -2.86
N ASN A 118 -8.24 4.28 -3.37
CA ASN A 118 -7.17 5.02 -2.71
C ASN A 118 -7.40 6.54 -2.75
N ALA A 119 -8.03 7.06 -3.80
CA ALA A 119 -8.37 8.47 -3.92
C ALA A 119 -9.55 8.89 -3.02
N ALA A 120 -10.57 8.03 -2.87
CA ALA A 120 -11.82 8.37 -2.18
C ALA A 120 -11.84 7.98 -0.70
N PHE A 121 -11.27 6.82 -0.35
CA PHE A 121 -11.36 6.22 0.99
C PHE A 121 -10.00 6.08 1.67
N ASP A 122 -8.92 6.60 1.07
CA ASP A 122 -7.54 6.37 1.52
C ASP A 122 -7.20 4.87 1.66
N TYR A 123 -7.88 4.01 0.89
CA TYR A 123 -7.74 2.56 0.99
C TYR A 123 -6.81 2.03 -0.10
N CYS A 124 -5.58 1.70 0.27
CA CYS A 124 -4.59 1.12 -0.63
C CYS A 124 -4.63 -0.41 -0.61
N LEU A 125 -5.35 -0.99 -1.58
CA LEU A 125 -5.49 -2.45 -1.73
C LEU A 125 -4.13 -3.19 -1.78
N GLY A 126 -3.12 -2.58 -2.40
CA GLY A 126 -1.77 -3.15 -2.47
C GLY A 126 -1.05 -3.20 -1.12
N CYS A 127 -1.26 -2.22 -0.25
CA CYS A 127 -0.69 -2.22 1.10
C CYS A 127 -1.31 -3.32 1.98
N GLU A 128 -2.63 -3.50 1.91
CA GLU A 128 -3.30 -4.59 2.63
C GLU A 128 -2.85 -5.96 2.12
N PHE A 129 -2.72 -6.13 0.80
CA PHE A 129 -2.20 -7.37 0.23
C PHE A 129 -0.76 -7.66 0.69
N HIS A 130 0.10 -6.64 0.78
CA HIS A 130 1.45 -6.80 1.33
C HIS A 130 1.44 -7.30 2.78
N LEU A 131 0.60 -6.72 3.64
CA LEU A 131 0.47 -7.14 5.03
C LEU A 131 -0.11 -8.55 5.16
N LEU A 132 -1.10 -8.90 4.34
CA LEU A 132 -1.66 -10.24 4.28
C LEU A 132 -0.61 -11.28 3.89
N LEU A 133 0.18 -11.02 2.84
CA LEU A 133 1.29 -11.89 2.43
C LEU A 133 2.34 -12.03 3.54
N HIS A 134 2.69 -10.93 4.19
CA HIS A 134 3.68 -10.96 5.27
C HIS A 134 3.16 -11.74 6.49
N ARG A 135 1.88 -11.62 6.84
CA ARG A 135 1.24 -12.40 7.91
C ARG A 135 1.17 -13.89 7.56
N ALA A 136 0.83 -14.23 6.32
CA ALA A 136 0.77 -15.61 5.85
C ALA A 136 2.14 -16.30 5.90
N ARG A 137 3.20 -15.58 5.51
CA ARG A 137 4.59 -16.09 5.56
C ARG A 137 5.16 -16.18 6.99
N ALA A 138 4.64 -15.37 7.91
CA ALA A 138 5.05 -15.39 9.31
C ALA A 138 4.39 -16.52 10.12
N ARG A 139 3.31 -17.14 9.60
CA ARG A 139 2.78 -18.38 10.16
C ARG A 139 3.69 -19.53 9.71
N PRO A 140 4.38 -20.23 10.62
CA PRO A 140 5.06 -21.47 10.25
C PRO A 140 4.02 -22.47 9.71
N PRO A 141 4.39 -23.38 8.79
CA PRO A 141 3.53 -24.50 8.47
C PRO A 141 3.17 -25.23 9.76
N GLU A 142 1.88 -25.52 9.95
CA GLU A 142 1.23 -26.09 11.14
C GLU A 142 1.71 -27.52 11.51
N GLY A 143 2.91 -27.91 11.08
CA GLY A 143 3.53 -29.22 11.32
C GLY A 143 5.00 -29.17 11.75
N ALA A 144 5.63 -28.00 11.89
CA ALA A 144 7.02 -27.90 12.36
C ALA A 144 7.08 -27.36 13.81
N GLY A 145 6.70 -28.20 14.78
CA GLY A 145 6.87 -27.84 16.19
C GLY A 145 5.96 -28.55 17.20
N VAL A 146 5.74 -29.86 17.05
CA VAL A 146 5.17 -30.70 18.12
C VAL A 146 6.24 -31.50 18.85
N THR A 147 7.46 -30.98 19.01
CA THR A 147 8.45 -31.56 19.92
C THR A 147 9.28 -30.47 20.57
N ASP A 148 8.80 -29.93 21.68
CA ASP A 148 9.56 -29.82 22.94
C ASP A 148 8.70 -29.09 23.98
N ARG A 149 7.83 -29.85 24.67
CA ARG A 149 7.16 -29.40 25.90
C ARG A 149 7.86 -30.01 27.14
N ALA A 150 9.14 -30.39 27.02
CA ALA A 150 9.87 -31.08 28.07
C ALA A 150 11.06 -30.27 28.60
N ARG A 151 11.02 -28.92 28.57
CA ARG A 151 11.98 -28.12 29.36
C ARG A 151 11.54 -26.69 29.66
N SER A 152 10.53 -26.51 30.50
CA SER A 152 10.45 -25.31 31.33
C SER A 152 9.50 -25.57 32.50
N GLY A 153 10.06 -26.12 33.58
CA GLY A 153 9.48 -25.88 34.88
C GLY A 153 9.62 -24.39 35.23
N ASP A 154 8.66 -23.92 36.03
CA ASP A 154 8.72 -22.68 36.81
C ASP A 154 8.50 -21.34 36.06
N HIS A 155 7.26 -20.87 36.04
CA HIS A 155 6.86 -19.86 37.04
C HIS A 155 5.33 -19.78 37.19
N ARG A 156 4.94 -19.77 38.47
CA ARG A 156 3.61 -19.54 38.99
C ARG A 156 3.14 -18.10 38.69
N GLY A 157 1.87 -17.95 38.37
CA GLY A 157 1.09 -16.76 38.73
C GLY A 157 0.56 -15.91 37.55
N GLU A 158 -0.71 -15.51 37.68
CA GLU A 158 -1.43 -14.45 36.95
C GLU A 158 -2.23 -14.81 35.69
N THR A 159 -3.38 -15.44 35.99
CA THR A 159 -4.79 -15.07 35.69
C THR A 159 -5.31 -14.83 34.24
N PRO A 160 -6.58 -15.23 33.98
CA PRO A 160 -7.15 -15.32 32.64
C PRO A 160 -7.92 -14.03 32.27
N VAL A 161 -7.27 -13.09 31.59
CA VAL A 161 -7.96 -11.90 31.02
C VAL A 161 -8.18 -12.04 29.50
N ALA A 162 -7.68 -13.11 28.88
CA ALA A 162 -7.72 -13.30 27.43
C ALA A 162 -9.05 -13.83 26.85
N ALA A 163 -10.02 -14.23 27.69
CA ALA A 163 -11.23 -14.92 27.23
C ALA A 163 -12.50 -14.05 27.10
N ALA A 164 -12.50 -12.77 27.50
CA ALA A 164 -13.73 -11.96 27.56
C ALA A 164 -13.85 -10.85 26.48
N ALA A 165 -12.80 -10.48 25.75
CA ALA A 165 -12.80 -9.28 24.89
C ALA A 165 -13.34 -9.50 23.45
N CYS A 166 -14.04 -10.61 23.19
CA CYS A 166 -14.45 -11.00 21.84
C CYS A 166 -15.84 -10.47 21.40
N ARG A 167 -16.44 -9.50 22.11
CA ARG A 167 -17.84 -9.10 21.84
C ARG A 167 -18.13 -7.69 21.34
N ASP A 168 -17.23 -6.72 21.41
CA ASP A 168 -17.57 -5.34 21.03
C ASP A 168 -16.56 -4.69 20.09
N PHE A 169 -16.61 -5.06 18.81
CA PHE A 169 -15.76 -4.45 17.75
C PHE A 169 -16.39 -3.19 17.14
N ALA A 170 -17.69 -2.92 17.40
CA ALA A 170 -18.44 -1.84 16.76
C ALA A 170 -18.42 -0.49 17.52
N ALA A 171 -17.81 -0.44 18.72
CA ALA A 171 -17.82 0.76 19.57
C ALA A 171 -16.41 1.32 19.90
N LEU A 172 -15.36 0.85 19.24
CA LEU A 172 -14.00 1.33 19.52
C LEU A 172 -13.77 2.73 18.89
N PRO A 173 -13.42 3.76 19.69
CA PRO A 173 -12.95 5.03 19.14
C PRO A 173 -11.65 4.82 18.33
N PRO A 174 -11.35 5.70 17.35
CA PRO A 174 -10.13 5.59 16.56
C PRO A 174 -8.90 5.56 17.49
N ARG A 175 -8.03 4.56 17.29
CA ARG A 175 -6.90 4.34 18.18
C ARG A 175 -5.98 5.57 18.20
N PRO A 176 -5.63 6.11 19.39
CA PRO A 176 -4.61 7.13 19.48
C PRO A 176 -3.25 6.50 19.14
N GLY A 177 -2.44 7.29 18.44
CA GLY A 177 -1.20 6.87 17.79
C GLY A 177 -0.27 6.05 18.68
N TYR A 178 0.36 5.05 18.05
CA TYR A 178 1.38 4.22 18.65
C TYR A 178 2.66 5.03 18.89
N HIS A 179 2.70 5.80 19.99
CA HIS A 179 3.94 6.30 20.56
C HIS A 179 4.75 5.13 21.10
N ARG A 180 5.76 4.68 20.34
CA ARG A 180 6.84 3.85 20.90
C ARG A 180 8.05 4.72 21.19
N THR A 181 8.02 5.40 22.33
CA THR A 181 9.23 5.95 22.96
C THR A 181 10.10 4.78 23.45
N GLY A 182 10.99 4.30 22.59
CA GLY A 182 12.06 3.37 22.96
C GLY A 182 13.29 4.14 23.43
N ARG A 183 13.34 4.43 24.73
CA ARG A 183 14.52 4.85 25.48
C ARG A 183 15.68 3.86 25.23
N MET A 184 16.79 4.32 24.66
CA MET A 184 18.08 3.61 24.70
C MET A 184 19.08 4.51 25.40
N ALA A 185 19.46 4.07 26.58
CA ALA A 185 20.54 4.61 27.39
C ALA A 185 21.86 4.63 26.60
N ARG A 186 22.59 5.74 26.67
CA ARG A 186 24.05 5.72 26.57
C ARG A 186 24.59 6.03 27.94
N GLY A 187 25.14 5.00 28.57
CA GLY A 187 25.99 5.11 29.74
C GLY A 187 27.46 5.02 29.33
N LYS A 188 28.25 5.82 30.03
CA LYS A 188 29.72 5.97 30.06
C LYS A 188 30.36 6.68 28.88
#